data_AF-A0A6L6E8D3-F1
#
_entry.id   AF-A0A6L6E8D3-F1
#
_cell.length_a   1.000
_cell.length_b   1.000
_cell.length_c   1.000
_cell.angle_alpha   90.00
_cell.angle_beta   90.00
_cell.angle_gamma   90.00
#
_symmetry.space_group_name_H-M   'P 1'
#
loop_
_entity.id
_entity.type
_entity.pdbx_description
1 polymer ?
#
loop_
_entity_poly.entity_id
_entity_poly.type
_entity_poly.pdbx_seq_one_letter_code
_entity_poly.pdbx_strand_id
1 'polypeptide(L)'
;MTWFFPSGTLRNGDADVHVTPENAGWAYSGLHVYTLSPSKTVSVILEGEEGVLVPLSAENVSVTVDGTAFSLAGRKGVFASVSDWIYIPVGSTVTMTGDSGEIALCTARASEVFPVQHVPATDVPVEVR
;
A
#
# COMPACT_ATOMS: atom_id res chain seq x y z
N MET A 1 -10.40 -17.82 -17.34
CA MET A 1 -10.22 -16.68 -16.42
C MET A 1 -9.99 -17.26 -15.04
N THR A 2 -8.87 -16.96 -14.38
CA THR A 2 -8.62 -17.44 -13.01
C THR A 2 -8.76 -16.27 -12.05
N TRP A 3 -9.52 -16.45 -10.98
CA TRP A 3 -9.67 -15.46 -9.90
C TRP A 3 -8.76 -15.76 -8.71
N PHE A 4 -8.02 -16.86 -8.81
CA PHE A 4 -7.11 -17.34 -7.79
C PHE A 4 -5.70 -17.39 -8.36
N PHE A 5 -4.78 -16.79 -7.61
CA PHE A 5 -3.35 -16.83 -7.86
C PHE A 5 -2.67 -17.43 -6.63
N PRO A 6 -1.98 -18.58 -6.75
CA PRO A 6 -1.23 -19.13 -5.63
C PRO A 6 -0.18 -18.15 -5.11
N SER A 7 0.10 -18.19 -3.81
CA SER A 7 1.14 -17.34 -3.21
C SER A 7 2.47 -17.48 -3.94
N GLY A 8 3.14 -16.34 -4.18
CA GLY A 8 4.41 -16.27 -4.89
C GLY A 8 4.31 -16.28 -6.42
N THR A 9 3.13 -16.54 -7.02
CA THR A 9 2.99 -16.56 -8.48
C THR A 9 2.87 -15.19 -9.13
N LEU A 10 2.55 -14.16 -8.35
CA LEU A 10 2.42 -12.76 -8.79
C LEU A 10 3.58 -11.88 -8.31
N ARG A 11 4.74 -12.46 -8.00
CA ARG A 11 5.93 -11.67 -7.65
C ARG A 11 6.37 -10.84 -8.85
N ASN A 12 6.64 -9.55 -8.62
CA ASN A 12 7.17 -8.65 -9.65
C ASN A 12 8.08 -7.61 -9.01
N GLY A 13 9.36 -7.60 -9.41
CA GLY A 13 10.37 -6.74 -8.79
C GLY A 13 10.39 -6.92 -7.28
N ASP A 14 10.17 -5.82 -6.56
CA ASP A 14 10.17 -5.80 -5.10
C ASP A 14 8.86 -6.23 -4.43
N ALA A 15 7.79 -6.39 -5.20
CA ALA A 15 6.48 -6.77 -4.70
C ALA A 15 6.36 -8.30 -4.56
N ASP A 16 5.94 -8.76 -3.38
CA ASP A 16 5.59 -10.15 -3.11
C ASP A 16 4.30 -10.57 -3.82
N VAL A 17 3.37 -9.62 -3.96
CA VAL A 17 2.11 -9.72 -4.71
C VAL A 17 2.00 -8.47 -5.59
N HIS A 18 1.69 -8.65 -6.88
CA HIS A 18 1.52 -7.55 -7.83
C HIS A 18 0.29 -7.79 -8.72
N VAL A 19 -0.89 -7.51 -8.17
CA VAL A 19 -2.17 -7.57 -8.90
C VAL A 19 -2.40 -6.23 -9.59
N THR A 20 -2.64 -6.26 -10.89
CA THR A 20 -2.98 -5.07 -11.70
C THR A 20 -4.33 -5.29 -12.40
N PRO A 21 -5.00 -4.23 -12.88
CA PRO A 21 -6.22 -4.38 -13.66
C PRO A 21 -6.06 -5.35 -14.85
N GLU A 22 -4.91 -5.32 -15.52
CA GLU A 22 -4.62 -6.14 -16.71
C GLU A 22 -4.53 -7.63 -16.36
N ASN A 23 -3.81 -7.99 -15.30
CA ASN A 23 -3.64 -9.41 -14.92
C ASN A 23 -4.87 -9.97 -14.20
N ALA A 24 -5.67 -9.12 -13.55
CA ALA A 24 -6.94 -9.50 -12.93
C ALA A 24 -8.11 -9.54 -13.93
N GLY A 25 -7.98 -8.88 -15.09
CA GLY A 25 -9.03 -8.82 -16.10
C GLY A 25 -10.22 -7.94 -15.71
N TRP A 26 -10.00 -6.93 -14.86
CA TRP A 26 -10.99 -5.89 -14.52
C TRP A 26 -10.46 -4.49 -14.86
N ALA A 27 -11.24 -3.46 -14.58
CA ALA A 27 -10.98 -2.13 -15.17
C ALA A 27 -10.13 -1.16 -14.33
N TYR A 28 -10.09 -1.28 -13.00
CA TYR A 28 -9.60 -0.17 -12.15
C TYR A 28 -8.59 -0.54 -11.07
N SER A 29 -8.87 -1.54 -10.24
CA SER A 29 -8.13 -1.72 -8.99
C SER A 29 -6.87 -2.56 -9.13
N GLY A 30 -5.87 -2.30 -8.29
CA GLY A 30 -4.69 -3.12 -8.11
C GLY A 30 -4.41 -3.38 -6.64
N LEU A 31 -3.52 -4.33 -6.38
CA LEU A 31 -3.02 -4.62 -5.03
C LEU A 31 -1.57 -5.07 -5.12
N HIS A 32 -0.69 -4.26 -4.54
CA HIS A 32 0.70 -4.62 -4.36
C HIS A 32 1.00 -4.87 -2.88
N VAL A 33 1.76 -5.91 -2.57
CA VAL A 33 2.21 -6.18 -1.19
C VAL A 33 3.72 -6.28 -1.18
N TYR A 34 4.34 -5.61 -0.20
CA TYR A 34 5.78 -5.56 -0.03
C TYR A 34 6.15 -6.01 1.39
N THR A 35 7.13 -6.91 1.49
CA THR A 35 7.83 -7.19 2.74
C THR A 35 8.97 -6.18 2.92
N LEU A 36 8.90 -5.39 4.00
CA LEU A 36 9.90 -4.41 4.37
C LEU A 36 11.08 -5.07 5.10
N SER A 37 12.25 -4.47 5.00
CA SER A 37 13.44 -4.83 5.75
C SER A 37 14.39 -3.63 5.88
N PRO A 38 15.30 -3.60 6.88
CA PRO A 38 16.09 -2.41 7.18
C PRO A 38 17.06 -2.02 6.07
N SER A 39 17.42 -2.98 5.21
CA SER A 39 18.33 -2.79 4.08
C SER A 39 17.64 -2.44 2.77
N LYS A 40 16.29 -2.36 2.76
CA LYS A 40 15.50 -2.20 1.55
C LYS A 40 14.69 -0.90 1.60
N THR A 41 14.79 -0.12 0.54
CA THR A 41 13.85 0.97 0.24
C THR A 41 13.02 0.54 -0.95
N VAL A 42 11.70 0.52 -0.79
CA VAL A 42 10.76 0.27 -1.90
C VAL A 42 10.35 1.63 -2.46
N SER A 43 10.37 1.76 -3.78
CA SER A 43 9.95 2.97 -4.50
C SER A 43 8.95 2.60 -5.59
N VAL A 44 7.82 3.31 -5.65
CA VAL A 44 6.75 3.08 -6.62
C VAL A 44 6.33 4.42 -7.21
N ILE A 45 6.12 4.46 -8.52
CA ILE A 45 5.51 5.60 -9.21
C ILE A 45 4.08 5.20 -9.56
N LEU A 46 3.10 5.97 -9.10
CA LEU A 46 1.68 5.71 -9.35
C LEU A 46 1.22 6.37 -10.66
N GLU A 47 1.83 5.99 -11.78
CA GLU A 47 1.52 6.60 -13.08
C GLU A 47 0.09 6.29 -13.52
N GLY A 48 -0.79 7.30 -13.52
CA GLY A 48 -2.21 7.14 -13.85
C GLY A 48 -3.03 6.38 -12.81
N GLU A 49 -2.47 6.14 -11.62
CA GLU A 49 -3.15 5.50 -10.49
C GLU A 49 -3.03 6.36 -9.24
N GLU A 50 -4.02 6.30 -8.36
CA GLU A 50 -3.90 6.73 -6.97
C GLU A 50 -3.69 5.52 -6.07
N GLY A 51 -3.28 5.74 -4.82
CA GLY A 51 -2.93 4.67 -3.89
C GLY A 51 -3.43 4.89 -2.48
N VAL A 52 -3.66 3.80 -1.76
CA VAL A 52 -3.77 3.79 -0.29
C VAL A 52 -2.73 2.81 0.24
N LEU A 53 -1.81 3.32 1.08
CA LEU A 53 -0.88 2.47 1.82
C LEU A 53 -1.48 2.05 3.17
N VAL A 54 -1.46 0.75 3.44
CA VAL A 54 -2.00 0.13 4.65
C VAL A 54 -0.99 -0.88 5.20
N PRO A 55 -0.43 -0.66 6.40
CA PRO A 55 0.37 -1.67 7.10
C PRO A 55 -0.45 -2.93 7.42
N LEU A 56 0.08 -4.10 7.05
CA LEU A 56 -0.52 -5.40 7.34
C LEU A 56 0.11 -6.03 8.59
N SER A 57 1.44 -5.97 8.68
CA SER A 57 2.23 -6.51 9.78
C SER A 57 3.52 -5.71 10.05
N ALA A 58 3.63 -4.50 9.48
CA ALA A 58 4.74 -3.58 9.70
C ALA A 58 4.37 -2.50 10.73
N GLU A 59 5.35 -2.10 11.54
CA GLU A 59 5.23 -1.02 12.53
C GLU A 59 6.26 0.08 12.21
N ASN A 60 5.96 1.33 12.57
CA ASN A 60 6.86 2.49 12.40
C ASN A 60 7.38 2.68 10.96
N VAL A 61 6.50 2.55 9.97
CA VAL A 61 6.87 2.66 8.56
C VAL A 61 7.12 4.13 8.21
N SER A 62 8.28 4.42 7.63
CA SER A 62 8.57 5.74 7.07
C SER A 62 8.12 5.78 5.62
N VAL A 63 7.29 6.77 5.28
CA VAL A 63 6.73 6.94 3.93
C VAL A 63 7.09 8.33 3.43
N THR A 64 7.61 8.43 2.21
CA THR A 64 7.80 9.73 1.54
C THR A 64 6.94 9.78 0.29
N VAL A 65 6.10 10.80 0.17
CA VAL A 65 5.30 11.06 -1.03
C VAL A 65 5.78 12.36 -1.66
N ASP A 66 6.32 12.29 -2.87
CA ASP A 66 6.86 13.44 -3.62
C ASP A 66 7.80 14.33 -2.79
N GLY A 67 8.65 13.70 -1.99
CA GLY A 67 9.63 14.37 -1.11
C GLY A 67 9.10 14.80 0.26
N THR A 68 7.80 14.67 0.53
CA THR A 68 7.20 14.97 1.84
C THR A 68 7.15 13.71 2.71
N ALA A 69 7.74 13.78 3.89
CA ALA A 69 7.84 12.65 4.82
C ALA A 69 6.60 12.51 5.71
N PHE A 70 6.16 11.27 5.90
CA PHE A 70 5.08 10.82 6.76
C PHE A 70 5.55 9.58 7.53
N SER A 71 4.86 9.28 8.63
CA SER A 71 5.10 8.05 9.39
C SER A 71 3.78 7.34 9.63
N LEU A 72 3.74 6.05 9.37
CA LEU A 72 2.64 5.18 9.73
C LEU A 72 3.02 4.41 11.00
N ALA A 73 2.14 4.44 12.00
CA ALA A 73 2.30 3.66 13.22
C ALA A 73 2.27 2.16 12.89
N GLY A 74 1.35 1.76 12.01
CA GLY A 74 1.16 0.39 11.59
C GLY A 74 0.65 -0.52 12.70
N ARG A 75 0.94 -1.82 12.57
CA ARG A 75 0.47 -2.86 13.50
C ARG A 75 1.29 -4.14 13.35
N LYS A 76 1.36 -4.92 14.43
CA LYS A 76 2.06 -6.22 14.48
C LYS A 76 1.50 -7.28 13.53
N GLY A 77 0.24 -7.14 13.13
CA GLY A 77 -0.45 -8.09 12.27
C GLY A 77 -1.91 -7.70 12.10
N VAL A 78 -2.55 -8.21 11.05
CA VAL A 78 -3.91 -7.86 10.67
C VAL A 78 -4.96 -8.16 11.74
N PHE A 79 -4.66 -9.06 12.68
CA PHE A 79 -5.52 -9.42 13.82
C PHE A 79 -5.20 -8.66 15.11
N ALA A 80 -4.15 -7.85 15.14
CA ALA A 80 -3.71 -7.16 16.36
C ALA A 80 -4.56 -5.92 16.65
N SER A 81 -4.86 -5.14 15.62
CA SER A 81 -5.62 -3.89 15.74
C SER A 81 -6.04 -3.35 14.37
N VAL A 82 -6.87 -2.30 14.41
CA VAL A 82 -7.06 -1.39 13.28
C VAL A 82 -5.70 -0.77 12.90
N SER A 83 -5.48 -0.56 11.60
CA SER A 83 -4.29 0.14 11.09
C SER A 83 -4.59 1.60 10.82
N ASP A 84 -3.60 2.46 10.96
CA ASP A 84 -3.59 3.72 10.24
C ASP A 84 -3.31 3.49 8.73
N TRP A 85 -3.55 4.51 7.92
CA TRP A 85 -3.35 4.45 6.47
C TRP A 85 -3.10 5.84 5.88
N ILE A 86 -2.53 5.89 4.68
CA ILE A 86 -2.29 7.14 3.95
C ILE A 86 -2.76 7.02 2.51
N TYR A 87 -3.56 8.01 2.08
CA TYR A 87 -3.92 8.24 0.69
C TYR A 87 -2.77 8.92 -0.05
N ILE A 88 -2.48 8.44 -1.25
CA ILE A 88 -1.41 8.88 -2.13
C ILE A 88 -2.04 9.36 -3.44
N PRO A 89 -1.79 10.62 -3.84
CA PRO A 89 -2.36 11.21 -5.05
C PRO A 89 -1.96 10.49 -6.33
N VAL A 90 -2.77 10.69 -7.37
CA VAL A 90 -2.46 10.19 -8.70
C VAL A 90 -1.15 10.78 -9.23
N GLY A 91 -0.30 9.91 -9.80
CA GLY A 91 0.98 10.31 -10.40
C GLY A 91 2.13 10.49 -9.41
N SER A 92 1.88 10.36 -8.11
CA SER A 92 2.92 10.54 -7.09
C SER A 92 3.98 9.44 -7.11
N THR A 93 5.20 9.81 -6.74
CA THR A 93 6.24 8.86 -6.35
C THR A 93 6.19 8.64 -4.85
N VAL A 94 6.04 7.38 -4.44
CA VAL A 94 6.08 6.96 -3.04
C VAL A 94 7.31 6.12 -2.77
N THR A 95 8.02 6.44 -1.69
CA THR A 95 9.06 5.59 -1.12
C THR A 95 8.67 5.13 0.28
N MET A 96 8.99 3.89 0.62
CA MET A 96 8.68 3.30 1.91
C MET A 96 9.87 2.50 2.45
N THR A 97 10.14 2.68 3.74
CA THR A 97 11.14 1.94 4.51
C THR A 97 10.57 1.51 5.85
N GLY A 98 11.07 0.40 6.38
CA GLY A 98 10.66 -0.14 7.67
C GLY A 98 11.53 -1.33 8.06
N ASP A 99 11.45 -1.72 9.33
CA ASP A 99 12.34 -2.76 9.87
C ASP A 99 11.94 -4.17 9.45
N SER A 100 10.63 -4.44 9.40
CA SER A 100 10.09 -5.76 9.03
C SER A 100 8.59 -5.67 8.76
N GLY A 101 8.02 -6.76 8.27
CA GLY A 101 6.57 -6.91 8.10
C GLY A 101 6.09 -6.47 6.72
N GLU A 102 4.80 -6.66 6.51
CA GLU A 102 4.16 -6.44 5.22
C GLU A 102 3.38 -5.13 5.20
N ILE A 103 3.43 -4.44 4.06
CA ILE A 103 2.61 -3.27 3.75
C ILE A 103 1.92 -3.48 2.40
N ALA A 104 0.64 -3.11 2.35
CA ALA A 104 -0.16 -3.15 1.13
C ALA A 104 -0.28 -1.76 0.52
N LEU A 105 -0.12 -1.69 -0.80
CA LEU A 105 -0.46 -0.55 -1.63
C LEU A 105 -1.67 -0.94 -2.48
N CYS A 106 -2.85 -0.49 -2.07
CA CYS A 106 -4.09 -0.66 -2.82
C CYS A 106 -4.16 0.45 -3.87
N THR A 107 -4.19 0.10 -5.16
CA THR A 107 -4.21 1.11 -6.23
C THR A 107 -5.55 1.15 -6.95
N ALA A 108 -5.83 2.29 -7.57
CA ALA A 108 -6.92 2.43 -8.51
C ALA A 108 -6.53 3.42 -9.61
N ARG A 109 -6.90 3.15 -10.86
CA ARG A 109 -6.77 4.14 -11.93
C ARG A 109 -7.52 5.43 -11.58
N ALA A 110 -6.83 6.56 -11.69
CA ALA A 110 -7.35 7.87 -11.36
C ALA A 110 -6.81 8.92 -12.34
N SER A 111 -7.45 10.09 -12.37
CA SER A 111 -7.02 11.22 -13.23
C SER A 111 -7.14 12.59 -12.55
N GLU A 112 -7.79 12.64 -11.39
CA GLU A 112 -7.94 13.85 -10.60
C GLU A 112 -7.00 13.79 -9.39
N VAL A 113 -6.33 14.90 -9.11
CA VAL A 113 -5.35 15.00 -8.03
C VAL A 113 -6.04 15.52 -6.78
N PHE A 114 -5.98 14.73 -5.71
CA PHE A 114 -6.35 15.13 -4.35
C PHE A 114 -5.11 15.25 -3.47
N PRO A 115 -5.15 16.00 -2.34
CA PRO A 115 -4.00 16.09 -1.44
C PRO A 115 -3.72 14.77 -0.73
N VAL A 116 -2.44 14.55 -0.39
CA VAL A 116 -2.02 13.45 0.51
C VAL A 116 -2.79 13.56 1.83
N GLN A 117 -3.33 12.44 2.32
CA GLN A 117 -4.05 12.40 3.59
C GLN A 117 -3.65 11.17 4.39
N HIS A 118 -3.01 11.38 5.54
CA HIS A 118 -2.80 10.35 6.56
C HIS A 118 -3.98 10.33 7.52
N VAL A 119 -4.46 9.14 7.86
CA VAL A 119 -5.54 8.92 8.83
C VAL A 119 -5.01 7.98 9.91
N PRO A 120 -4.87 8.45 11.17
CA PRO A 120 -4.41 7.62 12.26
C PRO A 120 -5.46 6.54 12.60
N ALA A 121 -5.02 5.43 13.20
CA ALA A 121 -5.89 4.31 13.54
C ALA A 121 -7.07 4.70 14.46
N THR A 122 -6.89 5.73 15.29
CA THR A 122 -7.94 6.27 16.18
C THR A 122 -9.10 6.93 15.45
N ASP A 123 -8.87 7.37 14.21
CA ASP A 123 -9.84 8.10 13.40
C ASP A 123 -10.52 7.18 12.37
N VAL A 124 -10.13 5.90 12.33
CA VAL A 124 -10.75 4.90 11.47
C VAL A 124 -12.03 4.37 12.14
N PRO A 125 -13.21 4.57 11.54
CA PRO A 125 -14.46 4.12 12.13
C PRO A 125 -14.55 2.58 12.13
N VAL A 126 -15.00 2.03 13.25
CA VAL A 126 -15.25 0.59 13.42
C VAL A 126 -16.75 0.35 13.52
N GLU A 127 -17.28 -0.44 12.59
CA GLU A 127 -18.69 -0.81 12.54
C GLU A 127 -18.83 -2.33 12.70
N VAL A 128 -19.81 -2.76 13.51
CA VAL A 128 -20.20 -4.17 13.60
C VAL A 128 -21.21 -4.45 12.49
N ARG A 129 -20.95 -5.47 11.67
CA ARG A 129 -21.77 -5.85 10.51
C ARG A 129 -22.22 -7.30 10.60
#